data_AF-A0A821HM37-F1
#
_entry.id   AF-A0A821HM37-F1
#
_cell.length_a   1.000
_cell.length_b   1.000
_cell.length_c   1.000
_cell.angle_alpha   90.00
_cell.angle_beta   90.00
_cell.angle_gamma   90.00
#
_symmetry.space_group_name_H-M   'P 1'
#
loop_
_entity.id
_entity.type
_entity.pdbx_description
1 polymer ?
#
loop_
_entity_poly.entity_id
_entity_poly.type
_entity_poly.pdbx_seq_one_letter_code
_entity_poly.pdbx_strand_id
1 'polypeptide(L)'
;MVKIELTSPSIRDDLLNKKRIFVNYITYDIIEYLAPANVLICSKCMAIGHFKKQCSQIKETCRICGEQVDDMKNHKCSKIEKCIHCGQNHKSSSLKCPVVKSFRAELTRKILHLNNHSPSDTNLMNKNIIFNSTNFPPPPPPKSSTLSINPMMVKLDELINKLSEVTIHLANLEAKHDNFEQFILEKNRNDEIVTKKLNDLSNEHMNLKKNVVQHSSYIDRHENLFFKLLIPMFEDLFSLIAAQNLDKRGKPLDVDLKCKLNRYLVQMKKATEAKAKASLSSFDFNLFLEILTEWEGSIFLDSCFSLWQKYVPLDENSFHSSLHILSFNVRGLELRWQEVLLLTSSFNFDILILLETENKHGGVLVLVKLDIQVMRIECKLPNVCVLDIAGEEILRIIGVYAPE
;
A
#
# COMPACT_ATOMS: atom_id res chain seq x y z
N MET A 1 4.22 -5.02 9.20
CA MET A 1 2.84 -4.50 9.42
C MET A 1 2.23 -4.28 8.05
N VAL A 2 1.10 -4.89 7.74
CA VAL A 2 0.47 -4.81 6.41
C VAL A 2 -0.76 -3.91 6.53
N LYS A 3 -0.84 -2.86 5.71
CA LYS A 3 -2.01 -1.98 5.64
C LYS A 3 -2.99 -2.57 4.63
N ILE A 4 -4.24 -2.76 5.05
CA ILE A 4 -5.32 -3.25 4.20
C ILE A 4 -6.34 -2.11 4.06
N GLU A 5 -6.58 -1.68 2.83
CA GLU A 5 -7.62 -0.70 2.52
C GLU A 5 -8.90 -1.44 2.16
N LEU A 6 -10.00 -1.08 2.83
CA LEU A 6 -11.30 -1.71 2.68
C LEU A 6 -12.29 -0.69 2.14
N THR A 7 -13.07 -1.09 1.14
CA THR A 7 -14.08 -0.24 0.50
C THR A 7 -15.39 -0.14 1.30
N SER A 8 -15.68 -1.13 2.16
CA SER A 8 -16.89 -1.15 2.99
C SER A 8 -16.60 -0.98 4.49
N PRO A 9 -17.28 -0.05 5.18
CA PRO A 9 -17.21 0.10 6.64
C PRO A 9 -17.67 -1.14 7.41
N SER A 10 -18.66 -1.87 6.89
CA SER A 10 -19.18 -3.07 7.57
C SER A 10 -18.16 -4.20 7.62
N ILE A 11 -17.44 -4.42 6.51
CA ILE A 11 -16.37 -5.42 6.41
C ILE A 11 -15.22 -5.07 7.36
N ARG A 12 -14.88 -3.77 7.48
CA ARG A 12 -13.89 -3.30 8.44
C ARG A 12 -14.30 -3.66 9.86
N ASP A 13 -15.53 -3.33 10.26
CA ASP A 13 -15.99 -3.53 11.63
C ASP A 13 -16.07 -5.03 11.98
N ASP A 14 -16.48 -5.88 11.04
CA ASP A 14 -16.45 -7.33 11.18
C ASP A 14 -15.03 -7.88 11.36
N LEU A 15 -14.05 -7.38 10.59
CA LEU A 15 -12.66 -7.79 10.70
C LEU A 15 -12.03 -7.33 12.02
N LEU A 16 -12.31 -6.09 12.45
CA LEU A 16 -11.87 -5.57 13.74
C LEU A 16 -12.46 -6.37 14.91
N ASN A 17 -13.73 -6.78 14.81
CA ASN A 17 -14.38 -7.63 15.81
C ASN A 17 -13.77 -9.03 15.88
N LYS A 18 -13.37 -9.61 14.74
CA LYS A 18 -12.71 -10.92 14.68
C LYS A 18 -11.32 -10.91 15.31
N LYS A 19 -10.65 -9.75 15.42
CA LYS A 19 -9.30 -9.51 15.99
C LYS A 19 -8.15 -10.26 15.32
N ARG A 20 -8.42 -11.33 14.56
CA ARG A 20 -7.44 -12.15 13.88
C ARG A 20 -7.96 -12.56 12.50
N ILE A 21 -7.03 -12.70 11.57
CA ILE A 21 -7.31 -13.22 10.23
C ILE A 21 -6.32 -14.32 9.89
N PHE A 22 -6.80 -15.34 9.19
CA PHE A 22 -6.01 -16.46 8.75
C PHE A 22 -5.77 -16.33 7.24
N VAL A 23 -4.51 -16.21 6.84
CA VAL A 23 -4.11 -16.07 5.44
C VAL A 23 -2.92 -16.99 5.18
N ASN A 24 -3.01 -17.86 4.17
CA ASN A 24 -1.94 -18.78 3.77
C ASN A 24 -1.28 -19.53 4.94
N TYR A 25 -2.09 -20.11 5.82
CA TYR A 25 -1.64 -20.88 6.99
C TYR A 25 -0.98 -20.07 8.12
N ILE A 26 -1.00 -18.74 8.04
CA ILE A 26 -0.47 -17.84 9.06
C ILE A 26 -1.62 -17.04 9.68
N THR A 27 -1.61 -16.93 11.01
CA THR A 27 -2.58 -16.09 11.75
C THR A 27 -1.98 -14.72 11.98
N TYR A 28 -2.70 -13.67 11.56
CA TYR A 28 -2.32 -12.29 11.77
C TYR A 28 -3.28 -11.63 12.77
N ASP A 29 -2.74 -10.84 13.69
CA ASP A 29 -3.54 -9.97 14.55
C ASP A 29 -3.99 -8.74 13.76
N ILE A 30 -5.28 -8.43 13.82
CA ILE A 30 -5.88 -7.25 13.20
C ILE A 30 -5.91 -6.13 14.23
N ILE A 31 -5.30 -5.00 13.88
CA ILE A 31 -5.38 -3.77 14.65
C ILE A 31 -5.96 -2.66 13.78
N GLU A 32 -6.80 -1.82 14.39
CA GLU A 32 -7.34 -0.64 13.73
C GLU A 32 -6.20 0.31 13.37
N TYR A 33 -6.07 0.62 12.08
CA TYR A 33 -5.12 1.61 11.62
C TYR A 33 -5.62 3.01 11.98
N LEU A 34 -4.90 3.66 12.89
CA LEU A 34 -5.12 5.06 13.23
C LEU A 34 -4.02 5.87 12.55
N ALA A 35 -4.38 6.69 11.56
CA ALA A 35 -3.43 7.57 10.88
C ALA A 35 -2.62 8.39 11.91
N PRO A 36 -1.33 8.69 11.67
CA PRO A 36 -0.48 9.47 12.57
C PRO A 36 -0.88 10.96 12.69
N ALA A 37 -2.17 11.28 12.58
CA ALA A 37 -2.71 12.57 12.92
C ALA A 37 -2.54 12.81 14.42
N ASN A 38 -1.75 13.83 14.76
CA ASN A 38 -1.64 14.31 16.13
C ASN A 38 -2.98 14.92 16.54
N VAL A 39 -3.61 14.35 17.57
CA VAL A 39 -4.83 14.93 18.15
C VAL A 39 -4.47 16.29 18.72
N LEU A 40 -5.19 17.32 18.29
CA LEU A 40 -5.05 18.64 18.87
C LEU A 40 -5.50 18.59 20.34
N ILE A 41 -4.54 18.71 21.25
CA ILE A 41 -4.78 18.81 22.70
C ILE A 41 -4.38 20.22 23.12
N CYS A 42 -5.30 20.93 23.76
CA CYS A 42 -5.07 22.28 24.23
C CYS A 42 -3.99 22.29 25.32
N SER A 43 -2.93 23.06 25.15
CA SER A 43 -1.84 23.14 26.12
C SER A 43 -2.20 23.86 27.44
N LYS A 44 -3.40 24.47 27.52
CA LYS A 44 -3.92 25.17 28.70
C LYS A 44 -4.79 24.26 29.57
N CYS A 45 -5.85 23.71 29.01
CA CYS A 45 -6.81 22.87 29.74
C CYS A 45 -6.62 21.36 29.52
N MET A 46 -5.71 20.98 28.62
CA MET A 46 -5.46 19.59 28.21
C MET A 46 -6.70 18.88 27.63
N ALA A 47 -7.75 19.63 27.26
CA ALA A 47 -8.91 19.11 26.55
C ALA A 47 -8.63 18.96 25.04
N ILE A 48 -9.39 18.07 24.39
CA ILE A 48 -9.22 17.75 22.97
C ILE A 48 -9.98 18.77 22.09
N GLY A 49 -9.44 19.08 20.91
CA GLY A 49 -10.20 19.68 19.80
C GLY A 49 -10.11 21.21 19.65
N HIS A 50 -9.29 21.91 20.43
CA HIS A 50 -9.11 23.36 20.30
C HIS A 50 -7.71 23.85 20.63
N PHE A 51 -7.35 25.02 20.10
CA PHE A 51 -6.09 25.68 20.39
C PHE A 51 -6.15 26.47 21.70
N LYS A 52 -4.99 26.74 22.32
CA LYS A 52 -4.88 27.56 23.55
C LYS A 52 -5.58 28.92 23.43
N LYS A 53 -5.56 29.54 22.25
CA LYS A 53 -6.21 30.84 21.97
C LYS A 53 -7.74 30.80 22.03
N GLN A 54 -8.34 29.63 21.81
CA GLN A 54 -9.79 29.41 21.80
C GLN A 54 -10.28 28.77 23.11
N CYS A 55 -9.41 28.67 24.10
CA CYS A 55 -9.73 28.03 25.38
C CYS A 55 -10.48 29.03 26.28
N SER A 56 -11.70 28.68 26.68
CA SER A 56 -12.53 29.45 27.62
C SER A 56 -12.14 29.24 29.09
N GLN A 57 -11.29 28.26 29.40
CA GLN A 57 -10.86 28.04 30.79
C GLN A 57 -9.91 29.14 31.25
N ILE A 58 -10.16 29.65 32.46
CA ILE A 58 -9.33 30.67 33.09
C ILE A 58 -8.06 30.02 33.65
N LYS A 59 -8.21 28.91 34.41
CA LYS A 59 -7.12 28.16 35.05
C LYS A 59 -6.39 27.25 34.06
N GLU A 60 -5.09 27.02 34.29
CA GLU A 60 -4.32 26.02 33.53
C GLU A 60 -4.43 24.65 34.21
N THR A 61 -4.29 23.56 33.45
CA THR A 61 -4.36 22.20 33.99
C THR A 61 -2.98 21.53 33.90
N CYS A 62 -2.53 20.95 35.00
CA CYS A 62 -1.24 20.29 35.06
C CYS A 62 -1.18 19.07 34.13
N ARG A 63 -0.13 18.97 33.32
CA ARG A 63 0.04 17.88 32.33
C ARG A 63 0.24 16.49 32.94
N ILE A 64 0.66 16.45 34.20
CA ILE A 64 1.03 15.22 34.91
C ILE A 64 -0.13 14.77 35.80
N CYS A 65 -0.54 15.58 36.79
CA CYS A 65 -1.58 15.18 37.73
C CYS A 65 -3.01 15.55 37.32
N GLY A 66 -3.20 16.37 36.28
CA GLY A 66 -4.53 16.76 35.80
C GLY A 66 -5.28 17.76 36.69
N GLU A 67 -4.62 18.34 37.71
CA GLU A 67 -5.23 19.35 38.58
C GLU A 67 -5.25 20.74 37.93
N GLN A 68 -6.31 21.50 38.19
CA GLN A 68 -6.42 22.89 37.74
C GLN A 68 -5.67 23.82 38.70
N VAL A 69 -4.82 24.67 38.14
CA VAL A 69 -3.96 25.61 38.85
C VAL A 69 -4.05 27.00 38.26
N ASP A 70 -4.06 27.98 39.14
CA ASP A 70 -4.05 29.40 38.78
C ASP A 70 -2.67 29.85 38.31
N ASP A 71 -1.60 29.27 38.88
CA ASP A 71 -0.21 29.54 38.47
C ASP A 71 0.63 28.26 38.44
N MET A 72 1.10 27.91 37.23
CA MET A 72 1.86 26.66 36.99
C MET A 72 3.24 26.68 37.65
N LYS A 73 3.81 27.87 37.91
CA LYS A 73 5.14 28.01 38.54
C LYS A 73 5.14 27.61 40.02
N ASN A 74 4.02 27.80 40.71
CA ASN A 74 3.88 27.54 42.14
C ASN A 74 3.14 26.23 42.45
N HIS A 75 2.85 25.43 41.42
CA HIS A 75 2.09 24.20 41.56
C HIS A 75 2.90 23.08 42.22
N LYS A 76 2.45 22.60 43.40
CA LYS A 76 2.95 21.37 44.02
C LYS A 76 2.33 20.15 43.35
N CYS A 77 2.96 19.66 42.29
CA CYS A 77 2.47 18.51 41.54
C CYS A 77 2.56 17.21 42.35
N SER A 78 1.44 16.49 42.41
CA SER A 78 1.31 15.17 43.04
C SER A 78 2.14 14.08 42.34
N LYS A 79 2.71 14.35 41.15
CA LYS A 79 3.50 13.46 40.27
C LYS A 79 2.84 12.15 39.84
N ILE A 80 1.63 11.88 40.30
CA ILE A 80 0.81 10.76 39.84
C ILE A 80 0.28 11.13 38.46
N GLU A 81 0.66 10.36 37.43
CA GLU A 81 0.14 10.57 36.08
C GLU A 81 -1.35 10.26 36.05
N LYS A 82 -2.19 11.24 35.69
CA LYS A 82 -3.64 11.06 35.59
C LYS A 82 -4.17 11.65 34.30
N CYS A 83 -4.90 10.86 33.53
CA CYS A 83 -5.55 11.32 32.32
C CYS A 83 -6.83 12.09 32.65
N ILE A 84 -6.97 13.29 32.10
CA ILE A 84 -8.16 14.15 32.30
C ILE A 84 -9.38 13.59 31.57
N HIS A 85 -9.17 12.78 30.53
CA HIS A 85 -10.26 12.24 29.71
C HIS A 85 -10.87 10.96 30.25
N CYS A 86 -10.04 10.04 30.77
CA CYS A 86 -10.50 8.72 31.22
C CYS A 86 -10.18 8.42 32.68
N GLY A 87 -9.49 9.31 33.39
CA GLY A 87 -9.13 9.17 34.80
C GLY A 87 -8.04 8.14 35.10
N GLN A 88 -7.50 7.45 34.09
CA GLN A 88 -6.52 6.36 34.24
C GLN A 88 -5.08 6.87 34.40
N ASN A 89 -4.19 5.97 34.82
CA ASN A 89 -2.77 6.26 35.09
C ASN A 89 -1.92 6.35 33.81
N HIS A 90 -2.14 7.41 33.04
CA HIS A 90 -1.28 7.79 31.91
C HIS A 90 -1.48 9.27 31.55
N LYS A 91 -0.55 9.84 30.78
CA LYS A 91 -0.67 11.21 30.23
C LYS A 91 -1.92 11.37 29.37
N SER A 92 -2.55 12.54 29.39
CA SER A 92 -3.73 12.86 28.55
C SER A 92 -3.44 12.84 27.04
N SER A 93 -2.18 12.96 26.63
CA SER A 93 -1.72 12.81 25.24
C SER A 93 -1.36 11.38 24.84
N SER A 94 -1.46 10.41 25.76
CA SER A 94 -1.04 9.03 25.51
C SER A 94 -1.95 8.34 24.49
N LEU A 95 -1.34 7.57 23.58
CA LEU A 95 -2.03 6.69 22.63
C LEU A 95 -2.81 5.56 23.31
N LYS A 96 -2.51 5.30 24.58
CA LYS A 96 -3.22 4.29 25.39
C LYS A 96 -4.58 4.80 25.91
N CYS A 97 -4.86 6.10 25.79
CA CYS A 97 -6.12 6.67 26.26
C CYS A 97 -7.29 6.25 25.36
N PRO A 98 -8.33 5.59 25.89
CA PRO A 98 -9.48 5.15 25.07
C PRO A 98 -10.24 6.33 24.44
N VAL A 99 -10.30 7.48 25.13
CA VAL A 99 -10.99 8.68 24.63
C VAL A 99 -10.21 9.36 23.50
N VAL A 100 -8.88 9.43 23.61
CA VAL A 100 -8.03 9.94 22.52
C VAL A 100 -8.10 9.00 21.32
N LYS A 101 -8.15 7.68 21.57
CA LYS A 101 -8.29 6.67 20.52
C LYS A 101 -9.61 6.81 19.76
N SER A 102 -10.74 6.95 20.44
CA SER A 102 -12.05 7.11 19.79
C SER A 102 -12.14 8.42 19.00
N PHE A 103 -11.61 9.51 19.54
CA PHE A 103 -11.60 10.80 18.84
C PHE A 103 -10.73 10.77 17.57
N ARG A 104 -9.58 10.06 17.60
CA ARG A 104 -8.76 9.81 16.39
C ARG A 104 -9.47 8.99 15.36
N ALA A 105 -10.16 7.93 15.78
CA ALA A 105 -10.92 7.08 14.87
C ALA A 105 -12.00 7.90 14.17
N GLU A 106 -12.67 8.82 14.87
CA GLU A 106 -13.68 9.72 14.28
C GLU A 106 -13.07 10.74 13.32
N LEU A 107 -11.95 11.38 13.67
CA LEU A 107 -11.21 12.28 12.78
C LEU A 107 -10.73 11.58 11.51
N THR A 108 -10.15 10.39 11.66
CA THR A 108 -9.70 9.56 10.54
C THR A 108 -10.88 9.18 9.65
N ARG A 109 -12.03 8.81 10.25
CA ARG A 109 -13.27 8.53 9.52
C ARG A 109 -13.73 9.74 8.70
N LYS A 110 -13.74 10.94 9.28
CA LYS A 110 -14.12 12.18 8.57
C LYS A 110 -13.20 12.47 7.37
N ILE A 111 -11.87 12.35 7.55
CA ILE A 111 -10.89 12.57 6.46
C ILE A 111 -11.07 11.54 5.33
N LEU A 112 -11.27 10.27 5.67
CA LEU A 112 -11.44 9.21 4.66
C LEU A 112 -12.77 9.34 3.90
N HIS A 113 -13.84 9.86 4.51
CA HIS A 113 -15.10 10.13 3.79
C HIS A 113 -15.05 11.38 2.90
N LEU A 114 -14.25 12.40 3.25
CA LEU A 114 -14.09 13.62 2.45
C LEU A 114 -13.41 13.36 1.09
N ASN A 115 -12.54 12.35 1.00
CA ASN A 115 -11.79 12.05 -0.23
C ASN A 115 -12.55 11.19 -1.25
N ASN A 116 -13.74 10.67 -0.89
CA ASN A 116 -14.57 9.86 -1.80
C ASN A 116 -15.69 10.65 -2.49
N HIS A 117 -15.79 11.97 -2.25
CA HIS A 117 -16.66 12.85 -3.02
C HIS A 117 -15.82 13.70 -3.99
N SER A 118 -16.11 13.58 -5.28
CA SER A 118 -15.63 14.48 -6.34
C SER A 118 -15.88 15.96 -5.98
N PRO A 119 -15.05 16.90 -6.48
CA PRO A 119 -15.13 18.32 -6.15
C PRO A 119 -16.29 18.97 -6.92
N SER A 120 -17.50 18.74 -6.43
CA SER A 120 -18.70 19.42 -6.91
C SER A 120 -19.69 19.45 -5.77
N ASP A 121 -19.45 20.31 -4.78
CA ASP A 121 -20.49 20.85 -3.88
C ASP A 121 -19.88 21.89 -2.92
N THR A 122 -19.27 22.94 -3.48
CA THR A 122 -19.16 24.22 -2.77
C THR A 122 -20.45 25.01 -2.99
N ASN A 123 -21.53 24.61 -2.32
CA ASN A 123 -22.76 25.42 -2.20
C ASN A 123 -23.61 25.03 -0.98
N LEU A 124 -22.98 24.92 0.19
CA LEU A 124 -23.70 24.84 1.47
C LEU A 124 -23.43 26.06 2.37
N MET A 125 -23.58 27.25 1.78
CA MET A 125 -23.94 28.46 2.52
C MET A 125 -25.00 29.23 1.73
N ASN A 126 -26.22 28.68 1.69
CA ASN A 126 -27.42 29.48 1.55
C ASN A 126 -28.53 28.81 2.35
N LYS A 127 -28.62 29.20 3.63
CA LYS A 127 -29.83 28.97 4.41
C LYS A 127 -30.93 29.82 3.77
N ASN A 128 -31.80 29.18 3.01
CA ASN A 128 -33.11 29.73 2.71
C ASN A 128 -33.82 29.99 4.04
N ILE A 129 -33.88 31.26 4.42
CA ILE A 129 -34.77 31.75 5.46
C ILE A 129 -36.18 31.63 4.88
N ILE A 130 -36.88 30.54 5.23
CA ILE A 130 -38.31 30.42 4.98
C ILE A 130 -39.00 31.42 5.92
N PHE A 131 -39.61 32.43 5.33
CA PHE A 131 -40.40 33.43 6.05
C PHE A 131 -41.64 32.73 6.63
N ASN A 132 -41.73 32.62 7.96
CA ASN A 132 -42.86 32.03 8.64
C ASN A 132 -43.90 33.12 8.95
N SER A 133 -45.07 33.06 8.31
CA SER A 133 -46.11 34.10 8.35
C SER A 133 -46.94 34.12 9.66
N THR A 134 -46.56 33.35 10.68
CA THR A 134 -47.35 33.16 11.91
C THR A 134 -46.99 34.11 13.07
N ASN A 135 -46.16 35.15 12.84
CA ASN A 135 -45.72 36.07 13.90
C ASN A 135 -46.52 37.38 14.03
N PHE A 136 -47.71 37.49 13.43
CA PHE A 136 -48.62 38.61 13.66
C PHE A 136 -49.82 38.19 14.53
N PRO A 137 -50.18 38.96 15.58
CA PRO A 137 -51.37 38.69 16.36
C PRO A 137 -52.63 38.97 15.49
N PRO A 138 -53.67 38.11 15.53
CA PRO A 138 -54.88 38.36 14.77
C PRO A 138 -55.67 39.56 15.35
N PRO A 139 -56.37 40.33 14.50
CA PRO A 139 -57.24 41.41 14.96
C PRO A 139 -58.44 40.85 15.76
N PRO A 140 -59.02 41.65 16.68
CA PRO A 140 -60.06 41.16 17.59
C PRO A 140 -61.34 40.79 16.82
N PRO A 141 -62.03 39.70 17.24
CA PRO A 141 -63.21 39.22 16.53
C PRO A 141 -64.41 40.17 16.69
N PRO A 142 -65.31 40.24 15.69
CA PRO A 142 -66.57 40.94 15.83
C PRO A 142 -67.46 40.19 16.83
N LYS A 143 -68.10 40.96 17.71
CA LYS A 143 -69.10 40.46 18.67
C LYS A 143 -70.28 39.87 17.91
N SER A 144 -70.32 38.55 17.79
CA SER A 144 -71.50 37.83 17.33
C SER A 144 -72.46 37.62 18.49
N SER A 145 -73.67 38.13 18.31
CA SER A 145 -74.86 37.91 19.10
C SER A 145 -75.10 36.42 19.38
N THR A 146 -75.40 36.11 20.65
CA THR A 146 -75.99 34.86 21.13
C THR A 146 -77.23 34.49 20.33
N LEU A 147 -77.09 33.54 19.41
CA LEU A 147 -78.20 32.76 18.86
C LEU A 147 -78.14 31.36 19.48
N SER A 148 -79.27 31.00 20.09
CA SER A 148 -79.55 29.71 20.71
C SER A 148 -79.09 28.54 19.84
N ILE A 149 -78.01 27.88 20.27
CA ILE A 149 -77.43 26.70 19.61
C ILE A 149 -78.43 25.55 19.70
N ASN A 150 -78.98 25.16 18.56
CA ASN A 150 -79.88 24.02 18.45
C ASN A 150 -79.02 22.73 18.57
N PRO A 151 -79.21 21.89 19.61
CA PRO A 151 -78.30 20.76 19.93
C PRO A 151 -78.21 19.70 18.82
N MET A 152 -79.13 19.70 17.86
CA MET A 152 -79.10 18.82 16.69
C MET A 152 -78.06 19.25 15.65
N MET A 153 -77.79 20.55 15.49
CA MET A 153 -76.78 21.06 14.55
C MET A 153 -75.36 20.77 15.03
N VAL A 154 -75.12 20.86 16.34
CA VAL A 154 -73.82 20.49 16.95
C VAL A 154 -73.50 19.01 16.72
N LYS A 155 -74.48 18.12 16.85
CA LYS A 155 -74.30 16.69 16.58
C LYS A 155 -74.05 16.39 15.10
N LEU A 156 -74.64 17.17 14.20
CA LEU A 156 -74.42 17.03 12.76
C LEU A 156 -73.00 17.48 12.37
N ASP A 157 -72.54 18.63 12.89
CA ASP A 157 -71.17 19.10 12.69
C ASP A 157 -70.14 18.11 13.27
N GLU A 158 -70.43 17.53 14.44
CA GLU A 158 -69.58 16.50 15.03
C GLU A 158 -69.51 15.23 14.17
N LEU A 159 -70.63 14.83 13.55
CA LEU A 159 -70.68 13.69 12.63
C LEU A 159 -69.89 13.96 11.34
N ILE A 160 -70.00 15.17 10.79
CA ILE A 160 -69.26 15.60 9.59
C ILE A 160 -67.76 15.61 9.87
N ASN A 161 -67.34 16.12 11.04
CA ASN A 161 -65.94 16.11 11.45
C ASN A 161 -65.42 14.68 11.61
N LYS A 162 -66.19 13.77 12.24
CA LYS A 162 -65.81 12.36 12.37
C LYS A 162 -65.72 11.65 11.01
N LEU A 163 -66.62 11.95 10.06
CA LEU A 163 -66.55 11.41 8.71
C LEU A 163 -65.33 11.95 7.95
N SER A 164 -65.00 13.23 8.13
CA SER A 164 -63.79 13.83 7.57
C SER A 164 -62.52 13.16 8.13
N GLU A 165 -62.45 12.93 9.45
CA GLU A 165 -61.34 12.21 10.09
C GLU A 165 -61.20 10.80 9.54
N VAL A 166 -62.29 10.05 9.37
CA VAL A 166 -62.27 8.70 8.78
C VAL A 166 -61.76 8.75 7.34
N THR A 167 -62.19 9.73 6.55
CA THR A 167 -61.76 9.89 5.16
C THR A 167 -60.26 10.19 5.06
N ILE A 168 -59.75 11.06 5.93
CA ILE A 168 -58.31 11.36 6.05
C ILE A 168 -57.54 10.10 6.49
N HIS A 169 -58.10 9.33 7.41
CA HIS A 169 -57.47 8.09 7.87
C HIS A 169 -57.38 7.02 6.77
N LEU A 170 -58.42 6.90 5.94
CA LEU A 170 -58.46 6.01 4.79
C LEU A 170 -57.45 6.44 3.71
N ALA A 171 -57.38 7.72 3.38
CA ALA A 171 -56.38 8.25 2.44
C ALA A 171 -54.95 8.02 2.94
N ASN A 172 -54.71 8.17 4.24
CA ASN A 172 -53.41 7.87 4.85
C ASN A 172 -53.07 6.38 4.83
N LEU A 173 -54.07 5.50 4.94
CA LEU A 173 -53.89 4.05 4.84
C LEU A 173 -53.57 3.62 3.41
N GLU A 174 -54.26 4.18 2.43
CA GLU A 174 -54.01 3.97 1.00
C GLU A 174 -52.58 4.40 0.63
N ALA A 175 -52.15 5.61 1.02
CA ALA A 175 -50.78 6.07 0.80
C ALA A 175 -49.73 5.18 1.47
N LYS A 176 -50.02 4.62 2.66
CA LYS A 176 -49.12 3.67 3.33
C LYS A 176 -49.05 2.33 2.60
N HIS A 177 -50.16 1.88 2.03
CA HIS A 177 -50.22 0.66 1.24
C HIS A 177 -49.38 0.80 -0.03
N ASP A 178 -49.52 1.91 -0.76
CA ASP A 178 -48.74 2.17 -1.98
C ASP A 178 -47.23 2.23 -1.69
N ASN A 179 -46.85 2.89 -0.60
CA ASN A 179 -45.45 2.93 -0.16
C ASN A 179 -44.93 1.52 0.19
N PHE A 180 -45.76 0.67 0.77
CA PHE A 180 -45.40 -0.71 1.06
C PHE A 180 -45.23 -1.54 -0.23
N GLU A 181 -46.12 -1.41 -1.21
CA GLU A 181 -45.97 -2.09 -2.49
C GLU A 181 -44.70 -1.65 -3.22
N GLN A 182 -44.41 -0.35 -3.26
CA GLN A 182 -43.15 0.16 -3.84
C GLN A 182 -41.93 -0.42 -3.13
N PHE A 183 -41.96 -0.50 -1.80
CA PHE A 183 -40.89 -1.12 -1.03
C PHE A 183 -40.69 -2.60 -1.38
N ILE A 184 -41.77 -3.37 -1.55
CA ILE A 184 -41.68 -4.79 -1.93
C ILE A 184 -41.08 -4.93 -3.33
N LEU A 185 -41.49 -4.10 -4.30
CA LEU A 185 -40.94 -4.11 -5.66
C LEU A 185 -39.45 -3.76 -5.67
N GLU A 186 -39.05 -2.73 -4.93
CA GLU A 186 -37.64 -2.33 -4.81
C GLU A 186 -36.80 -3.43 -4.16
N LYS A 187 -37.33 -4.06 -3.10
CA LYS A 187 -36.65 -5.17 -2.42
C LYS A 187 -36.45 -6.37 -3.34
N ASN A 188 -37.48 -6.78 -4.08
CA ASN A 188 -37.37 -7.89 -5.05
C ASN A 188 -36.31 -7.60 -6.12
N ARG A 189 -36.29 -6.36 -6.65
CA ARG A 189 -35.28 -5.94 -7.63
C ARG A 189 -33.86 -5.98 -7.05
N ASN A 190 -33.70 -5.55 -5.80
CA ASN A 190 -32.41 -5.63 -5.12
C ASN A 190 -31.97 -7.08 -4.90
N ASP A 191 -32.89 -7.97 -4.53
CA ASP A 191 -32.59 -9.40 -4.34
C ASP A 191 -32.16 -10.07 -5.65
N GLU A 192 -32.77 -9.71 -6.80
CA GLU A 192 -32.33 -10.15 -8.13
C GLU A 192 -30.90 -9.69 -8.46
N ILE A 193 -30.57 -8.42 -8.16
CA ILE A 193 -29.23 -7.87 -8.38
C ILE A 193 -28.19 -8.60 -7.52
N VAL A 194 -28.52 -8.86 -6.24
CA VAL A 194 -27.64 -9.59 -5.32
C VAL A 194 -27.43 -11.02 -5.81
N THR A 195 -28.49 -11.70 -6.24
CA THR A 195 -28.42 -13.06 -6.77
C THR A 195 -27.54 -13.14 -8.01
N LYS A 196 -27.68 -12.18 -8.94
CA LYS A 196 -26.82 -12.10 -10.13
C LYS A 196 -25.34 -11.93 -9.75
N LYS A 197 -25.03 -10.99 -8.85
CA LYS A 197 -23.66 -10.77 -8.37
C LYS A 197 -23.08 -12.02 -7.69
N LEU A 198 -23.89 -12.75 -6.93
CA LEU A 198 -23.47 -13.98 -6.26
C LEU A 198 -23.11 -15.07 -7.28
N ASN A 199 -23.89 -15.20 -8.35
CA ASN A 199 -23.61 -16.13 -9.44
C ASN A 199 -22.33 -15.75 -10.20
N ASP A 200 -22.14 -14.46 -10.48
CA ASP A 200 -20.92 -13.96 -11.13
C ASP A 200 -19.67 -14.28 -10.29
N LEU A 201 -19.73 -14.01 -8.97
CA LEU A 201 -18.68 -14.37 -8.00
C LEU A 201 -18.40 -15.88 -7.95
N SER A 202 -19.45 -16.70 -8.01
CA SER A 202 -19.31 -18.16 -8.03
C SER A 202 -18.59 -18.64 -9.28
N ASN A 203 -18.89 -18.05 -10.44
CA ASN A 203 -18.22 -18.36 -11.71
C ASN A 203 -16.74 -17.94 -11.67
N GLU A 204 -16.43 -16.75 -11.16
CA GLU A 204 -15.05 -16.28 -10.97
C GLU A 204 -14.27 -17.22 -10.04
N HIS A 205 -14.86 -17.64 -8.93
CA HIS A 205 -14.24 -18.59 -8.00
C HIS A 205 -13.91 -19.92 -8.69
N MET A 206 -14.80 -20.45 -9.53
CA MET A 206 -14.54 -21.68 -10.28
C MET A 206 -13.40 -21.51 -11.29
N ASN A 207 -13.34 -20.37 -11.96
CA ASN A 207 -12.23 -20.04 -12.87
C ASN A 207 -10.90 -19.92 -12.14
N LEU A 208 -10.86 -19.23 -11.00
CA LEU A 208 -9.66 -19.15 -10.16
C LEU A 208 -9.21 -20.53 -9.69
N LYS A 209 -10.16 -21.39 -9.26
CA LYS A 209 -9.84 -22.75 -8.86
C LYS A 209 -9.19 -23.55 -9.99
N LYS A 210 -9.70 -23.42 -11.22
CA LYS A 210 -9.11 -24.05 -12.41
C LYS A 210 -7.69 -23.52 -12.67
N ASN A 211 -7.50 -22.21 -12.58
CA ASN A 211 -6.19 -21.59 -12.77
C ASN A 211 -5.17 -22.05 -11.72
N VAL A 212 -5.57 -22.16 -10.46
CA VAL A 212 -4.69 -22.65 -9.37
C VAL A 212 -4.23 -24.08 -9.64
N VAL A 213 -5.14 -24.96 -10.06
CA VAL A 213 -4.78 -26.34 -10.42
C VAL A 213 -3.80 -26.37 -11.59
N GLN A 214 -4.04 -25.56 -12.62
CA GLN A 214 -3.14 -25.46 -13.77
C GLN A 214 -1.75 -24.95 -13.37
N HIS A 215 -1.66 -23.89 -12.56
CA HIS A 215 -0.37 -23.37 -12.09
C HIS A 215 0.36 -24.37 -11.19
N SER A 216 -0.36 -25.12 -10.35
CA SER A 216 0.25 -26.21 -9.57
C SER A 216 0.91 -27.23 -10.48
N SER A 217 0.26 -27.62 -11.59
CA SER A 217 0.84 -28.57 -12.54
C SER A 217 2.08 -28.03 -13.26
N TYR A 218 2.13 -26.73 -13.54
CA TYR A 218 3.33 -26.10 -14.10
C TYR A 218 4.48 -26.09 -13.09
N ILE A 219 4.21 -25.72 -11.84
CA ILE A 219 5.21 -25.75 -10.77
C ILE A 219 5.78 -27.17 -10.63
N ASP A 220 4.92 -28.19 -10.57
CA ASP A 220 5.36 -29.59 -10.47
C ASP A 220 6.23 -29.99 -11.69
N ARG A 221 5.88 -29.54 -12.90
CA ARG A 221 6.70 -29.79 -14.10
C ARG A 221 8.04 -29.09 -14.03
N HIS A 222 8.09 -27.83 -13.61
CA HIS A 222 9.33 -27.07 -13.47
C HIS A 222 10.24 -27.64 -12.40
N GLU A 223 9.69 -28.04 -11.25
CA GLU A 223 10.43 -28.76 -10.21
C GLU A 223 11.01 -30.04 -10.81
N ASN A 224 10.21 -30.85 -11.50
CA ASN A 224 10.69 -32.07 -12.15
C ASN A 224 11.82 -31.81 -13.16
N LEU A 225 11.73 -30.77 -14.00
CA LEU A 225 12.79 -30.40 -14.94
C LEU A 225 14.08 -30.01 -14.21
N PHE A 226 13.99 -29.16 -13.19
CA PHE A 226 15.14 -28.77 -12.39
C PHE A 226 15.81 -29.97 -11.71
N PHE A 227 15.00 -30.85 -11.11
CA PHE A 227 15.49 -31.98 -10.34
C PHE A 227 16.03 -33.12 -11.20
N LYS A 228 15.35 -33.44 -12.29
CA LYS A 228 15.69 -34.62 -13.12
C LYS A 228 16.66 -34.31 -14.24
N LEU A 229 16.73 -33.05 -14.67
CA LEU A 229 17.54 -32.66 -15.82
C LEU A 229 18.69 -31.73 -15.41
N LEU A 230 18.37 -30.55 -14.86
CA LEU A 230 19.37 -29.51 -14.66
C LEU A 230 20.39 -29.86 -13.59
N ILE A 231 19.96 -30.36 -12.42
CA ILE A 231 20.89 -30.71 -11.34
C ILE A 231 21.86 -31.82 -11.77
N PRO A 232 21.41 -32.97 -12.32
CA PRO A 232 22.33 -33.99 -12.83
C PRO A 232 23.28 -33.46 -13.91
N MET A 233 22.77 -32.64 -14.83
CA MET A 233 23.60 -32.04 -15.87
C MET A 233 24.70 -31.13 -15.28
N PHE A 234 24.40 -30.33 -14.25
CA PHE A 234 25.41 -29.52 -13.56
C PHE A 234 26.42 -30.40 -12.80
N GLU A 235 25.99 -31.53 -12.22
CA GLU A 235 26.90 -32.49 -11.60
C GLU A 235 27.89 -33.07 -12.61
N ASP A 236 27.41 -33.46 -13.79
CA ASP A 236 28.23 -33.97 -14.88
C ASP A 236 29.19 -32.90 -15.41
N LEU A 237 28.70 -31.68 -15.61
CA LEU A 237 29.51 -30.55 -16.07
C LEU A 237 30.62 -30.20 -15.07
N PHE A 238 30.29 -30.14 -13.78
CA PHE A 238 31.27 -29.85 -12.74
C PHE A 238 32.31 -30.96 -12.62
N SER A 239 31.89 -32.22 -12.81
CA SER A 239 32.81 -33.36 -12.85
C SER A 239 33.76 -33.28 -14.06
N LEU A 240 33.25 -32.89 -15.23
CA LEU A 240 34.05 -32.70 -16.44
C LEU A 240 35.06 -31.56 -16.27
N ILE A 241 34.63 -30.40 -15.77
CA ILE A 241 35.50 -29.24 -15.53
C ILE A 241 36.58 -29.60 -14.51
N ALA A 242 36.22 -30.31 -13.43
CA ALA A 242 37.19 -30.76 -12.43
C ALA A 242 38.21 -31.75 -13.02
N ALA A 243 37.81 -32.61 -13.96
CA ALA A 243 38.71 -33.53 -14.65
C ALA A 243 39.67 -32.82 -15.63
N GLN A 244 39.21 -31.74 -16.27
CA GLN A 244 40.03 -30.93 -17.18
C GLN A 244 40.95 -29.94 -16.45
N ASN A 245 40.73 -29.70 -15.16
CA ASN A 245 41.55 -28.82 -14.33
C ASN A 245 42.88 -29.48 -13.91
N LEU A 246 43.59 -30.12 -14.84
CA LEU A 246 44.88 -30.75 -14.62
C LEU A 246 45.86 -30.29 -15.70
N ASP A 247 47.09 -29.96 -15.31
CA ASP A 247 48.18 -29.67 -16.23
C ASP A 247 48.67 -30.96 -16.92
N LYS A 248 49.58 -30.82 -17.90
CA LYS A 248 50.17 -31.97 -18.62
C LYS A 248 50.93 -32.96 -17.71
N ARG A 249 51.18 -32.60 -16.45
CA ARG A 249 51.87 -33.40 -15.43
C ARG A 249 50.90 -33.94 -14.38
N GLY A 250 49.58 -33.74 -14.55
CA GLY A 250 48.54 -34.19 -13.64
C GLY A 250 48.39 -33.35 -12.37
N LYS A 251 48.95 -32.13 -12.32
CA LYS A 251 48.78 -31.19 -11.20
C LYS A 251 47.58 -30.27 -11.45
N PRO A 252 46.78 -29.97 -10.42
CA PRO A 252 45.64 -29.07 -10.59
C PRO A 252 46.08 -27.65 -10.98
N LEU A 253 45.44 -27.06 -12.00
CA LEU A 253 45.72 -25.69 -12.45
C LEU A 253 45.20 -24.67 -11.44
N ASP A 254 43.98 -24.89 -10.92
CA ASP A 254 43.43 -24.20 -9.76
C ASP A 254 43.14 -25.22 -8.64
N VAL A 255 43.88 -25.12 -7.55
CA VAL A 255 43.76 -26.02 -6.38
C VAL A 255 42.38 -25.89 -5.70
N ASP A 256 41.75 -24.72 -5.79
CA ASP A 256 40.50 -24.40 -5.11
C ASP A 256 39.26 -24.60 -5.99
N LEU A 257 39.41 -24.71 -7.32
CA LEU A 257 38.28 -24.82 -8.25
C LEU A 257 37.34 -25.98 -7.90
N LYS A 258 37.90 -27.15 -7.58
CA LYS A 258 37.11 -28.32 -7.16
C LYS A 258 36.30 -28.04 -5.88
N CYS A 259 36.90 -27.35 -4.92
CA CYS A 259 36.22 -26.95 -3.68
C CYS A 259 35.11 -25.91 -3.95
N LYS A 260 35.33 -24.97 -4.88
CA LYS A 260 34.32 -23.98 -5.29
C LYS A 260 33.14 -24.65 -5.98
N LEU A 261 33.38 -25.52 -6.97
CA LEU A 261 32.34 -26.25 -7.69
C LEU A 261 31.52 -27.15 -6.75
N ASN A 262 32.17 -27.86 -5.83
CA ASN A 262 31.47 -28.65 -4.80
C ASN A 262 30.63 -27.77 -3.87
N ARG A 263 31.10 -26.57 -3.52
CA ARG A 263 30.33 -25.62 -2.71
C ARG A 263 29.08 -25.15 -3.45
N TYR A 264 29.19 -24.82 -4.75
CA TYR A 264 28.02 -24.46 -5.57
C TYR A 264 27.03 -25.61 -5.67
N LEU A 265 27.50 -26.83 -5.89
CA LEU A 265 26.63 -28.01 -5.94
C LEU A 265 25.89 -28.23 -4.61
N VAL A 266 26.58 -28.10 -3.48
CA VAL A 266 25.96 -28.19 -2.15
C VAL A 266 24.98 -27.05 -1.91
N GLN A 267 25.26 -25.84 -2.39
CA GLN A 267 24.32 -24.72 -2.30
C GLN A 267 23.07 -24.96 -3.14
N MET A 268 23.20 -25.49 -4.35
CA MET A 268 22.07 -25.87 -5.20
C MET A 268 21.21 -26.95 -4.53
N LYS A 269 21.83 -28.01 -4.00
CA LYS A 269 21.13 -29.06 -3.25
C LYS A 269 20.45 -28.54 -1.97
N LYS A 270 21.08 -27.62 -1.25
CA LYS A 270 20.47 -26.99 -0.07
C LYS A 270 19.34 -26.04 -0.43
N ALA A 271 19.45 -25.29 -1.52
CA ALA A 271 18.38 -24.45 -2.04
C ALA A 271 17.16 -25.27 -2.46
N THR A 272 17.36 -26.54 -2.80
CA THR A 272 16.27 -27.47 -3.08
C THR A 272 15.69 -28.17 -1.85
N GLU A 273 16.50 -28.48 -0.83
CA GLU A 273 16.04 -29.17 0.38
C GLU A 273 15.38 -28.21 1.39
N ALA A 274 15.94 -27.01 1.53
CA ALA A 274 15.23 -25.94 2.19
C ALA A 274 14.13 -25.50 1.22
N LYS A 275 12.88 -25.40 1.67
CA LYS A 275 11.81 -24.66 0.99
C LYS A 275 12.14 -23.15 0.93
N ALA A 276 13.37 -22.79 0.56
CA ALA A 276 13.82 -21.44 0.31
C ALA A 276 13.17 -20.99 -1.00
N LYS A 277 11.89 -20.64 -0.89
CA LYS A 277 11.19 -19.77 -1.83
C LYS A 277 11.85 -18.40 -1.76
N ALA A 278 13.07 -18.28 -2.26
CA ALA A 278 13.47 -17.02 -2.85
C ALA A 278 12.62 -16.92 -4.12
N SER A 279 11.52 -16.17 -4.04
CA SER A 279 10.75 -15.85 -5.24
C SER A 279 11.69 -15.10 -6.17
N LEU A 280 12.03 -15.71 -7.31
CA LEU A 280 12.50 -14.95 -8.46
C LEU A 280 11.54 -13.77 -8.65
N SER A 281 12.06 -12.59 -8.95
CA SER A 281 11.17 -11.48 -9.30
C SER A 281 10.32 -11.91 -10.50
N SER A 282 9.14 -11.31 -10.70
CA SER A 282 8.31 -11.64 -11.87
C SER A 282 9.08 -11.48 -13.18
N PHE A 283 10.03 -10.54 -13.23
CA PHE A 283 10.90 -10.34 -14.37
C PHE A 283 11.87 -11.50 -14.55
N ASP A 284 12.63 -11.86 -13.50
CA ASP A 284 13.61 -12.94 -13.57
C ASP A 284 12.91 -14.28 -13.87
N PHE A 285 11.73 -14.52 -13.28
CA PHE A 285 10.95 -15.72 -13.56
C PHE A 285 10.56 -15.82 -15.03
N ASN A 286 10.05 -14.75 -15.63
CA ASN A 286 9.66 -14.74 -17.03
C ASN A 286 10.88 -14.90 -17.96
N LEU A 287 12.00 -14.24 -17.63
CA LEU A 287 13.25 -14.39 -18.38
C LEU A 287 13.77 -15.83 -18.34
N PHE A 288 13.82 -16.44 -17.16
CA PHE A 288 14.22 -17.85 -17.03
C PHE A 288 13.24 -18.79 -17.73
N LEU A 289 11.94 -18.52 -17.67
CA LEU A 289 10.93 -19.32 -18.35
C LEU A 289 11.08 -19.27 -19.87
N GLU A 290 11.35 -18.09 -20.45
CA GLU A 290 11.61 -17.94 -21.89
C GLU A 290 12.87 -18.71 -22.31
N ILE A 291 13.99 -18.53 -21.59
CA ILE A 291 15.25 -19.25 -21.83
C ILE A 291 15.05 -20.77 -21.77
N LEU A 292 14.32 -21.26 -20.74
CA LEU A 292 14.06 -22.69 -20.57
C LEU A 292 13.11 -23.23 -21.64
N THR A 293 12.14 -22.44 -22.09
CA THR A 293 11.21 -22.83 -23.16
C THR A 293 11.93 -22.93 -24.50
N GLU A 294 12.83 -21.99 -24.80
CA GLU A 294 13.67 -22.02 -25.99
C GLU A 294 14.64 -23.20 -25.98
N TRP A 295 15.19 -23.54 -24.81
CA TRP A 295 16.04 -24.71 -24.65
C TRP A 295 15.24 -26.02 -24.79
N GLU A 296 14.09 -26.16 -24.12
CA GLU A 296 13.24 -27.36 -24.23
C GLU A 296 12.73 -27.57 -25.67
N GLY A 297 12.49 -26.48 -26.41
CA GLY A 297 12.12 -26.52 -27.82
C GLY A 297 13.26 -26.84 -28.78
N SER A 298 14.52 -26.81 -28.32
CA SER A 298 15.69 -27.06 -29.17
C SER A 298 16.12 -28.52 -29.12
N ILE A 299 16.12 -29.18 -30.28
CA ILE A 299 16.53 -30.60 -30.41
C ILE A 299 18.04 -30.77 -30.15
N PHE A 300 18.84 -29.74 -30.45
CA PHE A 300 20.28 -29.73 -30.26
C PHE A 300 20.73 -28.43 -29.58
N LEU A 301 21.77 -28.51 -28.73
CA LEU A 301 22.38 -27.36 -28.05
C LEU A 301 22.86 -26.29 -29.05
N ASP A 302 23.44 -26.69 -30.18
CA ASP A 302 23.89 -25.76 -31.23
C ASP A 302 22.75 -24.95 -31.83
N SER A 303 21.53 -25.51 -31.91
CA SER A 303 20.35 -24.78 -32.40
C SER A 303 19.91 -23.71 -31.41
N CYS A 304 19.96 -24.02 -30.11
CA CYS A 304 19.66 -23.08 -29.04
C CYS A 304 20.69 -21.93 -29.01
N PHE A 305 21.98 -22.26 -29.06
CA PHE A 305 23.05 -21.27 -29.11
C PHE A 305 23.00 -20.40 -30.36
N SER A 306 22.69 -20.97 -31.53
CA SER A 306 22.49 -20.19 -32.77
C SER A 306 21.31 -19.22 -32.68
N LEU A 307 20.30 -19.54 -31.85
CA LEU A 307 19.15 -18.67 -31.60
C LEU A 307 19.55 -17.52 -30.68
N TRP A 308 20.25 -17.82 -29.59
CA TRP A 308 20.75 -16.82 -28.63
C TRP A 308 21.80 -15.89 -29.23
N GLN A 309 22.61 -16.40 -30.15
CA GLN A 309 23.63 -15.62 -30.87
C GLN A 309 23.02 -14.51 -31.75
N LYS A 310 21.72 -14.57 -32.06
CA LYS A 310 20.99 -13.48 -32.76
C LYS A 310 20.63 -12.31 -31.83
N TYR A 311 20.59 -12.55 -30.53
CA TYR A 311 20.34 -11.53 -29.50
C TYR A 311 21.65 -10.93 -28.97
N VAL A 312 22.78 -11.58 -29.25
CA VAL A 312 24.08 -10.92 -29.21
C VAL A 312 24.09 -9.93 -30.37
N PRO A 313 24.25 -8.62 -30.12
CA PRO A 313 24.30 -7.64 -31.20
C PRO A 313 25.38 -8.07 -32.20
N LEU A 314 24.97 -8.34 -33.44
CA LEU A 314 25.91 -8.59 -34.54
C LEU A 314 26.60 -7.26 -34.83
N ASP A 315 27.84 -7.13 -34.34
CA ASP A 315 28.78 -6.09 -34.76
C ASP A 315 29.17 -6.35 -36.23
N GLU A 316 28.24 -6.06 -37.13
CA GLU A 316 28.53 -5.97 -38.56
C GLU A 316 28.18 -4.57 -39.07
N ASN A 317 29.21 -3.71 -38.99
CA ASN A 317 29.49 -2.63 -39.94
C ASN A 317 28.75 -1.30 -39.87
N SER A 318 28.16 -0.91 -38.73
CA SER A 318 27.91 0.52 -38.47
C SER A 318 28.83 1.02 -37.36
N PHE A 319 29.98 1.59 -37.75
CA PHE A 319 30.89 2.35 -36.88
C PHE A 319 30.22 3.66 -36.41
N HIS A 320 29.18 3.53 -35.60
CA HIS A 320 28.90 4.54 -34.60
C HIS A 320 29.43 3.94 -33.30
N SER A 321 30.60 4.41 -32.87
CA SER A 321 31.18 4.08 -31.56
C SER A 321 30.29 4.69 -30.48
N SER A 322 29.13 4.07 -30.24
CA SER A 322 28.22 4.47 -29.19
C SER A 322 28.86 4.11 -27.86
N LEU A 323 29.06 5.13 -27.02
CA LEU A 323 29.56 4.97 -25.67
C LEU A 323 28.51 4.25 -24.81
N HIS A 324 28.81 3.03 -24.35
CA HIS A 324 27.92 2.25 -23.51
C HIS A 324 28.12 2.61 -22.03
N ILE A 325 27.13 3.30 -21.46
CA ILE A 325 27.17 3.73 -20.06
C ILE A 325 26.13 2.94 -19.25
N LEU A 326 26.55 2.31 -18.15
CA LEU A 326 25.65 1.74 -17.14
C LEU A 326 25.71 2.57 -15.85
N SER A 327 24.56 2.86 -15.25
CA SER A 327 24.45 3.48 -13.93
C SER A 327 23.66 2.57 -13.00
N PHE A 328 24.23 2.26 -11.83
CA PHE A 328 23.70 1.27 -10.92
C PHE A 328 23.95 1.65 -9.47
N ASN A 329 22.91 1.58 -8.63
CA ASN A 329 23.07 1.72 -7.18
C ASN A 329 23.42 0.36 -6.56
N VAL A 330 24.64 0.26 -6.03
CA VAL A 330 25.17 -0.99 -5.44
C VAL A 330 24.74 -1.20 -3.99
N ARG A 331 24.29 -0.17 -3.25
CA ARG A 331 23.89 -0.30 -1.83
C ARG A 331 24.92 -1.02 -0.96
N GLY A 332 26.19 -0.68 -1.12
CA GLY A 332 27.30 -1.40 -0.50
C GLY A 332 28.17 -2.12 -1.52
N LEU A 333 29.28 -1.48 -1.93
CA LEU A 333 30.16 -2.04 -2.96
C LEU A 333 30.84 -3.33 -2.50
N GLU A 334 31.31 -3.41 -1.25
CA GLU A 334 31.98 -4.61 -0.72
C GLU A 334 31.04 -5.82 -0.70
N LEU A 335 29.76 -5.59 -0.39
CA LEU A 335 28.74 -6.64 -0.32
C LEU A 335 28.40 -7.20 -1.71
N ARG A 336 28.47 -6.38 -2.76
CA ARG A 336 28.02 -6.74 -4.12
C ARG A 336 29.11 -6.71 -5.18
N TRP A 337 30.38 -6.68 -4.77
CA TRP A 337 31.51 -6.62 -5.70
C TRP A 337 31.51 -7.76 -6.72
N GLN A 338 31.14 -8.97 -6.31
CA GLN A 338 31.06 -10.14 -7.20
C GLN A 338 29.98 -9.98 -8.29
N GLU A 339 28.86 -9.33 -7.97
CA GLU A 339 27.80 -9.04 -8.95
C GLU A 339 28.25 -7.96 -9.93
N VAL A 340 28.96 -6.94 -9.44
CA VAL A 340 29.56 -5.89 -10.28
C VAL A 340 30.58 -6.50 -11.23
N LEU A 341 31.47 -7.38 -10.74
CA LEU A 341 32.42 -8.12 -11.58
C LEU A 341 31.71 -8.94 -12.66
N LEU A 342 30.69 -9.71 -12.27
CA LEU A 342 29.92 -10.51 -13.22
C LEU A 342 29.27 -9.63 -14.29
N LEU A 343 28.64 -8.52 -13.90
CA LEU A 343 28.05 -7.54 -14.83
C LEU A 343 29.10 -6.97 -15.79
N THR A 344 30.26 -6.54 -15.28
CA THR A 344 31.34 -6.03 -16.12
C THR A 344 31.96 -7.07 -17.04
N SER A 345 31.94 -8.35 -16.66
CA SER A 345 32.43 -9.44 -17.52
C SER A 345 31.42 -9.90 -18.55
N SER A 346 30.12 -9.75 -18.26
CA SER A 346 29.03 -10.22 -19.12
C SER A 346 28.67 -9.20 -20.19
N PHE A 347 28.93 -7.92 -19.92
CA PHE A 347 28.57 -6.81 -20.78
C PHE A 347 29.77 -5.88 -20.99
N ASN A 348 30.03 -5.51 -22.25
CA ASN A 348 31.15 -4.65 -22.64
C ASN A 348 30.78 -3.16 -22.45
N PHE A 349 30.60 -2.74 -21.19
CA PHE A 349 30.35 -1.33 -20.88
C PHE A 349 31.64 -0.50 -20.99
N ASP A 350 31.52 0.68 -21.58
CA ASP A 350 32.60 1.66 -21.71
C ASP A 350 32.78 2.46 -20.41
N ILE A 351 31.66 2.77 -19.75
CA ILE A 351 31.62 3.51 -18.48
C ILE A 351 30.61 2.87 -17.53
N LEU A 352 31.00 2.66 -16.28
CA LEU A 352 30.14 2.14 -15.22
C LEU A 352 30.10 3.13 -14.05
N ILE A 353 28.92 3.64 -13.72
CA ILE A 353 28.66 4.55 -12.62
C ILE A 353 28.00 3.78 -11.48
N LEU A 354 28.70 3.64 -10.36
CA LEU A 354 28.24 2.94 -9.17
C LEU A 354 27.88 3.95 -8.08
N LEU A 355 26.65 3.89 -7.59
CA LEU A 355 26.15 4.74 -6.51
C LEU A 355 26.11 3.96 -5.18
N GLU A 356 26.26 4.67 -4.06
CA GLU A 356 26.19 4.09 -2.70
C GLU A 356 27.34 3.12 -2.38
N THR A 357 28.56 3.50 -2.77
CA THR A 357 29.77 2.65 -2.70
C THR A 357 30.50 2.68 -1.34
N GLU A 358 29.78 2.83 -0.22
CA GLU A 358 30.27 2.68 1.17
C GLU A 358 31.19 3.74 1.80
N ASN A 359 31.39 4.93 1.22
CA ASN A 359 31.88 6.02 2.07
C ASN A 359 30.81 6.31 3.15
N LYS A 360 31.22 6.70 4.38
CA LYS A 360 30.32 6.95 5.53
C LYS A 360 29.14 7.92 5.25
N HIS A 361 29.13 8.56 4.09
CA HIS A 361 28.14 9.53 3.63
C HIS A 361 27.46 9.14 2.31
N GLY A 362 27.64 7.90 1.84
CA GLY A 362 27.39 7.52 0.46
C GLY A 362 28.55 7.92 -0.46
N GLY A 363 28.53 7.47 -1.71
CA GLY A 363 29.61 7.73 -2.66
C GLY A 363 29.22 7.39 -4.09
N VAL A 364 29.93 8.00 -5.03
CA VAL A 364 29.83 7.72 -6.46
C VAL A 364 31.20 7.26 -6.93
N LEU A 365 31.26 6.05 -7.49
CA LEU A 365 32.44 5.52 -8.16
C LEU A 365 32.15 5.45 -9.65
N VAL A 366 33.07 5.90 -10.49
CA VAL A 366 32.94 5.77 -11.94
C VAL A 366 34.14 4.97 -12.43
N LEU A 367 33.86 3.82 -13.04
CA LEU A 367 34.85 2.99 -13.71
C LEU A 367 34.78 3.31 -15.20
N VAL A 368 35.95 3.49 -15.81
CA VAL A 368 36.09 3.85 -17.22
C VAL A 368 37.06 2.86 -17.87
N LYS A 369 36.73 2.42 -19.08
CA LYS A 369 37.58 1.54 -19.89
C LYS A 369 38.90 2.24 -20.23
N LEU A 370 39.98 1.46 -20.32
CA LEU A 370 41.36 1.98 -20.40
C LEU A 370 41.66 2.79 -21.68
N ASP A 371 40.91 2.56 -22.74
CA ASP A 371 41.02 3.22 -24.04
C ASP A 371 40.30 4.57 -24.11
N ILE A 372 39.52 4.94 -23.08
CA ILE A 372 38.77 6.19 -23.04
C ILE A 372 39.56 7.24 -22.25
N GLN A 373 39.87 8.36 -22.92
CA GLN A 373 40.53 9.48 -22.28
C GLN A 373 39.54 10.28 -21.44
N VAL A 374 39.79 10.34 -20.12
CA VAL A 374 38.94 11.06 -19.18
C VAL A 374 39.75 12.02 -18.31
N MET A 375 39.12 13.15 -17.99
CA MET A 375 39.61 14.16 -17.06
C MET A 375 38.62 14.30 -15.91
N ARG A 376 39.04 13.95 -14.70
CA ARG A 376 38.21 14.19 -13.51
C ARG A 376 38.18 15.68 -13.20
N ILE A 377 36.99 16.24 -13.06
CA ILE A 377 36.79 17.64 -12.67
C ILE A 377 36.62 17.70 -11.16
N GLU A 378 37.39 18.60 -10.52
CA GLU A 378 37.29 18.81 -9.08
C GLU A 378 35.91 19.41 -8.73
N CYS A 379 35.17 18.72 -7.88
CA CYS A 379 33.86 19.14 -7.42
C CYS A 379 33.86 19.25 -5.89
N LYS A 380 33.37 20.38 -5.36
CA LYS A 380 33.24 20.62 -3.92
C LYS A 380 31.99 19.99 -3.31
N LEU A 381 31.05 19.53 -4.14
CA LEU A 381 29.80 18.93 -3.66
C LEU A 381 30.08 17.51 -3.17
N PRO A 382 29.65 17.15 -1.94
CA PRO A 382 29.76 15.78 -1.47
C PRO A 382 28.91 14.87 -2.36
N ASN A 383 29.33 13.61 -2.51
CA ASN A 383 28.60 12.59 -3.26
C ASN A 383 28.35 12.93 -4.74
N VAL A 384 29.18 13.81 -5.31
CA VAL A 384 29.18 14.13 -6.74
C VAL A 384 30.53 13.78 -7.34
N CYS A 385 30.51 13.07 -8.47
CA CYS A 385 31.69 12.81 -9.29
C CYS A 385 31.47 13.40 -10.67
N VAL A 386 32.39 14.24 -11.14
CA VAL A 386 32.33 14.88 -12.46
C VAL A 386 33.53 14.45 -13.28
N LEU A 387 33.28 13.99 -14.50
CA LEU A 387 34.28 13.54 -15.46
C LEU A 387 33.99 14.16 -16.82
N ASP A 388 35.03 14.68 -17.47
CA ASP A 388 35.00 15.08 -18.87
C ASP A 388 35.65 13.97 -19.70
N ILE A 389 34.96 13.52 -20.74
CA ILE A 389 35.46 12.54 -21.70
C ILE A 389 35.93 13.31 -22.93
N ALA A 390 37.16 13.04 -23.35
CA ALA A 390 37.73 13.64 -24.56
C ALA A 390 37.21 12.92 -25.81
N GLY A 391 36.58 13.67 -26.71
CA GLY A 391 36.11 13.23 -28.03
C GLY A 391 36.13 14.41 -29.02
N GLU A 392 35.39 14.31 -30.13
CA GLU A 392 35.18 15.45 -31.03
C GLU A 392 34.51 16.62 -30.31
N GLU A 393 33.60 16.31 -29.40
CA GLU A 393 33.05 17.22 -28.39
C GLU A 393 33.38 16.68 -26.99
N ILE A 394 33.54 17.59 -26.03
CA ILE A 394 33.75 17.21 -24.62
C ILE A 394 32.40 16.76 -24.05
N LEU A 395 32.29 15.48 -23.69
CA LEU A 395 31.13 14.94 -22.99
C LEU A 395 31.37 14.96 -21.48
N ARG A 396 30.56 15.74 -20.74
CA ARG A 396 30.62 15.80 -19.28
C ARG A 396 29.62 14.84 -18.63
N ILE A 397 30.13 13.91 -17.83
CA ILE A 397 29.33 13.02 -16.99
C ILE A 397 29.33 13.53 -15.54
N ILE A 398 28.14 13.57 -14.95
CA ILE A 398 27.93 13.96 -13.55
C ILE A 398 27.21 12.81 -12.85
N GLY A 399 27.94 12.04 -12.05
CA GLY A 399 27.33 11.05 -11.16
C GLY A 399 26.97 11.71 -9.83
N VAL A 400 25.70 11.58 -9.43
CA VAL A 400 25.17 12.19 -8.19
C VAL A 400 24.53 11.11 -7.33
N TYR A 401 24.90 11.07 -6.06
CA TYR A 401 24.20 10.31 -5.04
C TYR A 401 23.56 11.26 -4.02
N ALA A 402 22.24 11.27 -3.95
CA ALA A 402 21.45 12.08 -3.04
C ALA A 402 20.84 11.18 -1.95
N PRO A 403 21.46 11.04 -0.76
CA PRO A 403 20.84 10.35 0.35
C PRO A 403 19.59 11.09 0.83
N GLU A 404 18.56 10.34 1.27
CA GLU A 404 17.30 10.88 1.81
C GLU A 404 17.47 11.71 3.10
#